data_AF-A0A3C0UJG6-F1
#
_entry.id   AF-A0A3C0UJG6-F1
#
_cell.length_a   1.000
_cell.length_b   1.000
_cell.length_c   1.000
_cell.angle_alpha   90.00
_cell.angle_beta   90.00
_cell.angle_gamma   90.00
#
_symmetry.space_group_name_H-M   'P 1'
#
loop_
_entity.id
_entity.type
_entity.pdbx_description
1 polymer ?
#
loop_
_entity_poly.entity_id
_entity_poly.type
_entity_poly.pdbx_seq_one_letter_code
_entity_poly.pdbx_strand_id
1 'polypeptide(L)'
;MEANESKLQDILKQRGIAMGKVDMLAESDIPEAKESSKRLMETYYTLKVTADMEAPYWYNRTWWENEGEVTEVRRAKAMAACLAHMTPTIQPYEKLVMNKTKNIRGGFPFPWTTASFFNAQAESLMAEVDAPAECEADAVSVVGAGGGNVTQSYGEVVSIAKKFGMRKEDIPVLVKTSRPWAGISV
;
A
#
# COMPACT_ATOMS: atom_id res chain seq x y z
N MET A 1 0.68 43.08 25.79
CA MET A 1 1.41 41.79 25.74
C MET A 1 2.27 41.57 26.99
N GLU A 2 2.98 42.59 27.49
CA GLU A 2 3.93 42.47 28.61
C GLU A 2 3.33 41.98 29.95
N ALA A 3 2.09 42.34 30.30
CA ALA A 3 1.49 41.98 31.59
C ALA A 3 1.20 40.47 31.75
N ASN A 4 0.98 39.75 30.64
CA ASN A 4 0.71 38.31 30.68
C ASN A 4 2.01 37.50 30.78
N GLU A 5 3.10 38.03 30.22
CA GLU A 5 4.43 37.43 30.24
C GLU A 5 5.03 37.46 31.65
N SER A 6 4.87 38.58 32.36
CA SER A 6 5.27 38.71 33.76
C SER A 6 4.53 37.72 34.68
N LYS A 7 3.21 37.57 34.53
CA LYS A 7 2.44 36.59 35.31
C LYS A 7 2.86 35.15 35.04
N LEU A 8 3.17 34.82 33.78
CA LEU A 8 3.65 33.49 33.41
C LEU A 8 5.01 33.20 34.07
N GLN A 9 5.93 34.17 34.04
CA GLN A 9 7.23 34.04 34.70
C GLN A 9 7.11 33.83 36.21
N ASP A 10 6.22 34.55 36.87
CA ASP A 10 6.00 34.41 38.32
C ASP A 10 5.44 33.03 38.71
N ILE A 11 4.48 32.52 37.94
CA ILE A 11 3.89 31.18 38.15
C ILE A 11 4.95 30.09 37.97
N LEU A 12 5.80 30.21 36.94
CA LEU A 12 6.85 29.24 36.65
C LEU A 12 7.95 29.27 37.72
N LYS A 13 8.29 30.46 38.22
CA LYS A 13 9.26 30.64 39.31
C LYS A 13 8.77 30.05 40.63
N GLN A 14 7.48 30.21 40.97
CA GLN A 14 6.87 29.58 42.14
C GLN A 14 6.91 28.04 42.08
N ARG A 15 6.91 27.46 40.87
CA ARG A 15 7.04 26.01 40.65
C ARG A 15 8.50 25.54 40.60
N GLY A 16 9.46 26.40 40.89
CA GLY A 16 10.89 26.08 40.85
C GLY A 16 11.45 25.95 39.42
N ILE A 17 10.73 26.40 38.40
CA ILE A 17 11.13 26.29 37.00
C ILE A 17 11.77 27.62 36.58
N ALA A 18 13.10 27.62 36.41
CA ALA A 18 13.84 28.79 35.96
C ALA A 18 13.63 29.00 34.44
N MET A 19 12.99 30.12 34.08
CA MET A 19 12.77 30.55 32.69
C MET A 19 14.06 30.77 31.88
N GLY A 20 15.22 30.89 32.54
CA GLY A 20 16.53 31.15 31.92
C GLY A 20 17.07 30.04 31.01
N LYS A 21 16.27 29.01 30.72
CA LYS A 21 16.55 27.97 29.72
C LYS A 21 15.43 27.77 28.69
N VAL A 22 14.38 28.60 28.70
CA VAL A 22 13.28 28.45 27.73
C VAL A 22 13.73 28.91 26.34
N ASP A 23 14.55 29.96 26.24
CA ASP A 23 15.21 30.36 24.98
C ASP A 23 16.29 29.36 24.51
N MET A 24 16.77 28.46 25.38
CA MET A 24 17.76 27.43 25.05
C MET A 24 17.16 26.04 24.77
N LEU A 25 15.83 25.90 24.86
CA LEU A 25 15.10 24.89 24.08
C LEU A 25 14.87 25.39 22.65
N ALA A 26 15.76 26.27 22.18
CA ALA A 26 15.89 26.76 20.83
C ALA A 26 15.47 25.66 19.86
N GLU A 27 14.43 25.97 19.09
CA GLU A 27 14.06 25.24 17.89
C GLU A 27 15.34 24.97 17.11
N SER A 28 15.86 23.74 17.22
CA SER A 28 17.03 23.36 16.44
C SER A 28 16.60 23.38 14.98
N ASP A 29 17.34 24.10 14.13
CA ASP A 29 17.07 24.13 12.70
C ASP A 29 16.96 22.68 12.18
N ILE A 30 15.82 22.37 11.56
CA ILE A 30 15.59 21.04 10.98
C ILE A 30 16.56 20.90 9.80
N PRO A 31 17.52 19.94 9.84
CA PRO A 31 18.48 19.82 8.76
C PRO A 31 17.81 19.41 7.45
N GLU A 32 18.37 19.90 6.35
CA GLU A 32 17.95 19.49 5.02
C GLU A 32 18.09 17.97 4.80
N ALA A 33 17.16 17.42 4.03
CA ALA A 33 17.22 16.02 3.62
C ALA A 33 18.48 15.74 2.77
N LYS A 34 18.99 14.51 2.83
CA LYS A 34 20.10 14.08 1.96
C LYS A 34 19.69 14.15 0.49
N GLU A 35 20.65 14.40 -0.41
CA GLU A 35 20.38 14.46 -1.85
C GLU A 35 19.64 13.22 -2.36
N SER A 36 20.06 12.02 -1.95
CA SER A 36 19.37 10.77 -2.29
C SER A 36 17.91 10.76 -1.85
N SER A 37 17.61 11.28 -0.66
CA SER A 37 16.25 11.35 -0.14
C SER A 37 15.41 12.35 -0.94
N LYS A 38 15.97 13.50 -1.32
CA LYS A 38 15.27 14.49 -2.17
C LYS A 38 14.88 13.89 -3.52
N ARG A 39 15.81 13.22 -4.20
CA ARG A 39 15.56 12.56 -5.50
C ARG A 39 14.51 11.46 -5.42
N LEU A 40 14.54 10.64 -4.38
CA LEU A 40 13.53 9.60 -4.17
C LEU A 40 12.16 10.21 -3.86
N MET A 41 12.11 11.30 -3.09
CA MET A 41 10.84 11.99 -2.79
C MET A 41 10.23 12.70 -3.99
N GLU A 42 11.05 13.32 -4.85
CA GLU A 42 10.61 13.87 -6.15
C GLU A 42 9.89 12.79 -6.97
N THR A 43 10.47 11.59 -7.02
CA THR A 43 9.82 10.46 -7.69
C THR A 43 8.56 10.05 -6.93
N TYR A 44 8.64 9.83 -5.61
CA TYR A 44 7.53 9.36 -4.76
C TYR A 44 6.22 10.14 -4.95
N TYR A 45 6.29 11.46 -5.03
CA TYR A 45 5.09 12.30 -5.18
C TYR A 45 4.39 12.14 -6.53
N THR A 46 5.08 11.61 -7.54
CA THR A 46 4.48 11.30 -8.86
C THR A 46 3.88 9.89 -8.93
N LEU A 47 4.19 9.02 -7.97
CA LEU A 47 3.85 7.60 -8.03
C LEU A 47 2.38 7.35 -7.71
N LYS A 48 1.81 6.39 -8.45
CA LYS A 48 0.49 5.84 -8.19
C LYS A 48 0.56 4.62 -7.30
N VAL A 49 -0.48 4.41 -6.49
CA VAL A 49 -0.71 3.18 -5.75
C VAL A 49 -1.08 2.11 -6.77
N THR A 50 -0.29 1.03 -6.84
CA THR A 50 -0.37 0.05 -7.91
C THR A 50 -0.59 -1.34 -7.35
N ALA A 51 -1.54 -2.08 -7.94
CA ALA A 51 -1.67 -3.51 -7.70
C ALA A 51 -1.17 -4.29 -8.92
N ASP A 52 -0.36 -5.33 -8.68
CA ASP A 52 0.12 -6.25 -9.70
C ASP A 52 -0.05 -7.71 -9.27
N MET A 53 0.27 -8.64 -10.17
CA MET A 53 -0.08 -10.05 -10.03
C MET A 53 1.11 -11.00 -9.85
N GLU A 54 2.37 -10.55 -9.79
CA GLU A 54 3.52 -11.47 -9.67
C GLU A 54 3.47 -12.31 -8.39
N ALA A 55 3.32 -11.67 -7.23
CA ALA A 55 3.23 -12.35 -5.94
C ALA A 55 2.01 -13.31 -5.85
N PRO A 56 0.77 -12.86 -6.13
CA PRO A 56 -0.39 -13.75 -6.09
C PRO A 56 -0.31 -14.91 -7.08
N TYR A 57 0.22 -14.67 -8.28
CA TYR A 57 0.43 -15.72 -9.28
C TYR A 57 1.36 -16.81 -8.73
N TRP A 58 2.53 -16.43 -8.22
CA TRP A 58 3.54 -17.38 -7.73
C TRP A 58 3.09 -18.10 -6.46
N TYR A 59 2.41 -17.39 -5.56
CA TYR A 59 1.76 -18.02 -4.41
C TYR A 59 0.78 -19.09 -4.87
N ASN A 60 -0.17 -18.70 -5.73
CA ASN A 60 -1.27 -19.57 -6.13
C ASN A 60 -0.76 -20.80 -6.88
N ARG A 61 0.14 -20.59 -7.84
CA ARG A 61 0.77 -21.67 -8.60
C ARG A 61 1.44 -22.67 -7.66
N THR A 62 2.32 -22.19 -6.78
CA THR A 62 3.09 -23.07 -5.89
C THR A 62 2.19 -23.76 -4.85
N TRP A 63 1.14 -23.08 -4.38
CA TRP A 63 0.14 -23.67 -3.50
C TRP A 63 -0.51 -24.87 -4.17
N TRP A 64 -1.03 -24.72 -5.39
CA TRP A 64 -1.72 -25.80 -6.10
C TRP A 64 -0.75 -26.90 -6.59
N GLU A 65 0.48 -26.56 -6.98
CA GLU A 65 1.51 -27.55 -7.33
C GLU A 65 1.94 -28.44 -6.14
N ASN A 66 1.69 -27.99 -4.90
CA ASN A 66 1.99 -28.75 -3.68
C ASN A 66 0.70 -29.25 -2.99
N GLU A 67 -0.35 -29.54 -3.76
CA GLU A 67 -1.53 -30.21 -3.23
C GLU A 67 -1.18 -31.59 -2.64
N GLY A 68 -1.70 -31.87 -1.44
CA GLY A 68 -1.39 -33.08 -0.68
C GLY A 68 -0.18 -32.96 0.27
N GLU A 69 0.57 -31.87 0.22
CA GLU A 69 1.63 -31.56 1.20
C GLU A 69 1.05 -31.18 2.57
N VAL A 70 1.83 -31.41 3.64
CA VAL A 70 1.50 -30.93 4.98
C VAL A 70 1.32 -29.41 4.96
N THR A 71 0.20 -28.91 5.51
CA THR A 71 -0.26 -27.53 5.34
C THR A 71 0.81 -26.48 5.65
N GLU A 72 1.58 -26.66 6.72
CA GLU A 72 2.66 -25.77 7.15
C GLU A 72 3.76 -25.67 6.08
N VAL A 73 4.16 -26.81 5.53
CA VAL A 73 5.18 -26.90 4.47
C VAL A 73 4.62 -26.32 3.17
N ARG A 74 3.37 -26.64 2.82
CA ARG A 74 2.67 -26.10 1.65
C ARG A 74 2.60 -24.57 1.69
N ARG A 75 2.20 -24.03 2.84
CA ARG A 75 2.11 -22.59 3.12
C ARG A 75 3.49 -21.92 3.02
N ALA A 76 4.51 -22.54 3.60
CA ALA A 76 5.88 -22.02 3.58
C ALA A 76 6.45 -21.99 2.15
N LYS A 77 6.31 -23.08 1.39
CA LYS A 77 6.71 -23.16 -0.03
C LYS A 77 6.02 -22.08 -0.87
N ALA A 78 4.70 -21.91 -0.70
CA ALA A 78 3.94 -20.90 -1.44
C ALA A 78 4.40 -19.46 -1.13
N MET A 79 4.68 -19.12 0.14
CA MET A 79 5.26 -17.79 0.46
C MET A 79 6.67 -17.62 -0.08
N ALA A 80 7.50 -18.66 0.04
CA ALA A 80 8.87 -18.61 -0.43
C ALA A 80 8.90 -18.29 -1.93
N ALA A 81 8.09 -18.98 -2.73
CA ALA A 81 7.95 -18.71 -4.16
C ALA A 81 7.35 -17.32 -4.45
N CYS A 82 6.32 -16.93 -3.70
CA CYS A 82 5.71 -15.60 -3.78
C CYS A 82 6.75 -14.47 -3.65
N LEU A 83 7.78 -14.64 -2.82
CA LEU A 83 8.84 -13.64 -2.61
C LEU A 83 10.02 -13.82 -3.57
N ALA A 84 10.51 -15.06 -3.72
CA ALA A 84 11.75 -15.35 -4.45
C ALA A 84 11.61 -15.23 -5.97
N HIS A 85 10.39 -15.30 -6.52
CA HIS A 85 10.15 -15.23 -7.97
C HIS A 85 9.60 -13.86 -8.43
N MET A 86 9.44 -12.89 -7.52
CA MET A 86 9.09 -11.53 -7.91
C MET A 86 10.26 -10.81 -8.57
N THR A 87 9.95 -9.89 -9.46
CA THR A 87 10.92 -8.97 -10.05
C THR A 87 11.44 -8.01 -8.98
N PRO A 88 12.75 -8.01 -8.66
CA PRO A 88 13.31 -7.05 -7.72
C PRO A 88 13.51 -5.69 -8.39
N THR A 89 12.88 -4.66 -7.84
CA THR A 89 13.05 -3.27 -8.30
C THR A 89 13.96 -2.50 -7.35
N ILE A 90 14.99 -1.87 -7.91
CA ILE A 90 15.91 -0.95 -7.24
C ILE A 90 15.94 0.35 -8.05
N GLN A 91 15.64 1.48 -7.41
CA GLN A 91 15.70 2.80 -8.04
C GLN A 91 17.11 3.40 -7.90
N PRO A 92 17.54 4.25 -8.85
CA PRO A 92 18.71 5.10 -8.61
C PRO A 92 18.56 5.86 -7.29
N TYR A 93 19.69 6.10 -6.61
CA TYR A 93 19.80 6.80 -5.32
C TYR A 93 19.38 6.01 -4.07
N GLU A 94 18.79 4.81 -4.21
CA GLU A 94 18.51 3.94 -3.07
C GLU A 94 19.79 3.44 -2.39
N LYS A 95 19.72 3.31 -1.06
CA LYS A 95 20.72 2.62 -0.23
C LYS A 95 20.09 1.44 0.48
N LEU A 96 18.96 1.71 1.14
CA LEU A 96 18.03 0.67 1.56
C LEU A 96 17.15 0.37 0.35
N VAL A 97 17.09 -0.91 -0.02
CA VAL A 97 16.38 -1.41 -1.20
C VAL A 97 15.23 -2.29 -0.76
N MET A 98 14.63 -2.99 -1.73
CA MET A 98 13.44 -3.85 -1.60
C MET A 98 12.14 -3.06 -1.57
N ASN A 99 11.10 -3.71 -2.07
CA ASN A 99 9.75 -3.21 -2.18
C ASN A 99 8.79 -4.39 -1.96
N LYS A 100 7.52 -4.11 -1.64
CA LYS A 100 6.50 -5.18 -1.51
C LYS A 100 6.31 -5.96 -2.82
N THR A 101 6.41 -5.26 -3.95
CA THR A 101 6.31 -5.81 -5.31
C THR A 101 7.35 -5.14 -6.20
N LYS A 102 7.31 -5.39 -7.51
CA LYS A 102 8.09 -4.62 -8.49
C LYS A 102 7.73 -3.13 -8.54
N ASN A 103 6.59 -2.73 -7.99
CA ASN A 103 6.16 -1.33 -7.90
C ASN A 103 6.51 -0.73 -6.54
N ILE A 104 6.91 0.55 -6.52
CA ILE A 104 7.31 1.26 -5.29
C ILE A 104 6.15 1.42 -4.31
N ARG A 105 4.98 1.87 -4.79
CA ARG A 105 3.73 1.91 -3.98
C ARG A 105 2.87 0.68 -4.29
N GLY A 106 3.51 -0.49 -4.27
CA GLY A 106 2.95 -1.78 -4.67
C GLY A 106 2.09 -2.46 -3.61
N GLY A 107 0.96 -2.99 -4.05
CA GLY A 107 0.12 -3.95 -3.35
C GLY A 107 -0.22 -5.13 -4.25
N PHE A 108 -0.86 -6.15 -3.70
CA PHE A 108 -1.37 -7.28 -4.47
C PHE A 108 -2.51 -7.96 -3.71
N PRO A 109 -3.46 -8.59 -4.40
CA PRO A 109 -4.60 -9.27 -3.77
C PRO A 109 -4.18 -10.60 -3.10
N PHE A 110 -4.98 -11.04 -2.12
CA PHE A 110 -4.81 -12.30 -1.41
C PHE A 110 -6.09 -13.13 -1.57
N PRO A 111 -6.39 -13.69 -2.76
CA PRO A 111 -7.66 -14.36 -3.01
C PRO A 111 -7.89 -15.60 -2.12
N TRP A 112 -6.83 -16.18 -1.56
CA TRP A 112 -6.92 -17.25 -0.55
C TRP A 112 -7.41 -16.78 0.81
N THR A 113 -7.30 -15.49 1.12
CA THR A 113 -7.84 -14.90 2.34
C THR A 113 -9.25 -14.39 2.08
N THR A 114 -9.43 -13.53 1.10
CA THR A 114 -10.75 -13.03 0.69
C THR A 114 -10.66 -12.41 -0.69
N ALA A 115 -11.76 -12.49 -1.44
CA ALA A 115 -11.79 -12.01 -2.82
C ALA A 115 -13.11 -11.33 -3.22
N SER A 116 -14.10 -11.27 -2.34
CA SER A 116 -15.45 -10.78 -2.65
C SER A 116 -15.46 -9.33 -3.16
N PHE A 117 -14.60 -8.47 -2.60
CA PHE A 117 -14.56 -7.05 -2.91
C PHE A 117 -13.90 -6.70 -4.26
N PHE A 118 -13.29 -7.66 -4.96
CA PHE A 118 -12.67 -7.40 -6.27
C PHE A 118 -12.96 -8.45 -7.33
N ASN A 119 -13.30 -9.70 -6.98
CA ASN A 119 -13.53 -10.74 -7.99
C ASN A 119 -14.71 -10.42 -8.88
N ALA A 120 -15.85 -10.01 -8.32
CA ALA A 120 -17.04 -9.71 -9.11
C ALA A 120 -16.82 -8.46 -9.99
N GLN A 121 -16.07 -7.47 -9.51
CA GLN A 121 -15.64 -6.33 -10.34
C GLN A 121 -14.73 -6.78 -11.50
N ALA A 122 -13.76 -7.65 -11.22
CA ALA A 122 -12.82 -8.16 -12.22
C ALA A 122 -13.50 -9.05 -13.28
N GLU A 123 -14.48 -9.85 -12.87
CA GLU A 123 -15.29 -10.68 -13.77
C GLU A 123 -16.21 -9.82 -14.65
N SER A 124 -16.85 -8.79 -14.09
CA SER A 124 -17.64 -7.82 -14.88
C SER A 124 -16.80 -7.14 -15.96
N LEU A 125 -15.55 -6.75 -15.63
CA LEU A 125 -14.62 -6.16 -16.59
C LEU A 125 -14.25 -7.13 -17.72
N MET A 126 -14.03 -8.42 -17.39
CA MET A 126 -13.77 -9.47 -18.40
C MET A 126 -14.99 -9.75 -19.28
N ALA A 127 -16.20 -9.60 -18.74
CA ALA A 127 -17.45 -9.83 -19.44
C ALA A 127 -17.98 -8.57 -20.16
N GLU A 128 -17.27 -7.44 -20.06
CA GLU A 128 -17.67 -6.14 -20.63
C GLU A 128 -19.07 -5.67 -20.16
N VAL A 129 -19.41 -5.98 -18.90
CA VAL A 129 -20.66 -5.56 -18.26
C VAL A 129 -20.39 -4.57 -17.13
N ASP A 130 -21.44 -3.89 -16.68
CA ASP A 130 -21.36 -2.99 -15.53
C ASP A 130 -20.85 -3.72 -14.29
N ALA A 131 -20.00 -3.04 -13.51
CA ALA A 131 -19.52 -3.56 -12.24
C ALA A 131 -20.70 -3.71 -11.26
N PRO A 132 -20.69 -4.75 -10.41
CA PRO A 132 -21.72 -4.90 -9.38
C PRO A 132 -21.69 -3.74 -8.40
N ALA A 133 -22.82 -3.52 -7.72
CA ALA A 133 -22.86 -2.59 -6.61
C ALA A 133 -21.89 -3.01 -5.50
N GLU A 134 -21.28 -2.02 -4.84
CA GLU A 134 -20.40 -2.24 -3.70
C GLU A 134 -21.20 -2.80 -2.51
N CYS A 135 -20.53 -3.50 -1.60
CA CYS A 135 -21.16 -3.83 -0.32
C CYS A 135 -21.37 -2.56 0.52
N GLU A 136 -22.29 -2.58 1.48
CA GLU A 136 -22.68 -1.38 2.23
C GLU A 136 -21.48 -0.67 2.88
N ALA A 137 -20.59 -1.44 3.51
CA ALA A 137 -19.41 -0.91 4.17
C ALA A 137 -18.45 -0.23 3.19
N ASP A 138 -18.28 -0.80 2.00
CA ASP A 138 -17.47 -0.20 0.95
C ASP A 138 -18.15 1.05 0.41
N ALA A 139 -19.45 1.00 0.11
CA ALA A 139 -20.22 2.11 -0.46
C ALA A 139 -20.17 3.38 0.40
N VAL A 140 -20.25 3.25 1.73
CA VAL A 140 -20.17 4.39 2.66
C VAL A 140 -18.72 4.83 2.96
N SER A 141 -17.72 4.06 2.52
CA SER A 141 -16.31 4.36 2.74
C SER A 141 -15.72 5.19 1.60
N VAL A 142 -15.05 6.29 1.97
CA VAL A 142 -14.44 7.23 1.01
C VAL A 142 -12.92 7.03 0.95
N VAL A 143 -12.43 6.72 -0.25
CA VAL A 143 -11.00 6.79 -0.54
C VAL A 143 -10.68 8.19 -1.07
N GLY A 144 -9.78 8.91 -0.39
CA GLY A 144 -9.35 10.23 -0.84
C GLY A 144 -8.76 10.16 -2.26
N ALA A 145 -9.23 11.02 -3.17
CA ALA A 145 -8.87 11.01 -4.59
C ALA A 145 -7.53 11.71 -4.92
N GLY A 146 -6.87 12.29 -3.92
CA GLY A 146 -5.62 13.03 -4.09
C GLY A 146 -4.35 12.17 -4.09
N GLY A 147 -3.25 12.79 -4.50
CA GLY A 147 -1.91 12.20 -4.46
C GLY A 147 -1.76 10.99 -5.39
N GLY A 148 -1.42 9.84 -4.81
CA GLY A 148 -1.13 8.62 -5.55
C GLY A 148 -2.31 7.66 -5.71
N ASN A 149 -3.46 7.90 -5.07
CA ASN A 149 -4.57 6.97 -5.15
C ASN A 149 -5.16 6.93 -6.57
N VAL A 150 -5.57 5.74 -7.02
CA VAL A 150 -6.30 5.54 -8.27
C VAL A 150 -7.73 5.20 -7.89
N THR A 151 -8.59 6.21 -7.85
CA THR A 151 -10.00 6.05 -7.46
C THR A 151 -10.92 5.73 -8.64
N GLN A 152 -10.48 6.03 -9.86
CA GLN A 152 -11.22 5.78 -11.10
C GLN A 152 -10.29 5.16 -12.15
N SER A 153 -10.84 4.32 -13.01
CA SER A 153 -10.11 3.75 -14.14
C SER A 153 -9.78 4.84 -15.16
N TYR A 154 -8.61 4.77 -15.79
CA TYR A 154 -8.17 5.72 -16.80
C TYR A 154 -7.18 5.06 -17.77
N GLY A 155 -7.33 5.31 -19.07
CA GLY A 155 -6.49 4.67 -20.10
C GLY A 155 -6.45 3.15 -19.94
N GLU A 156 -5.24 2.59 -19.83
CA GLU A 156 -4.99 1.16 -19.62
C GLU A 156 -4.87 0.76 -18.14
N VAL A 157 -5.40 1.58 -17.22
CA VAL A 157 -5.39 1.33 -15.77
C VAL A 157 -6.81 1.20 -15.24
N VAL A 158 -7.06 0.11 -14.53
CA VAL A 158 -8.31 -0.18 -13.83
C VAL A 158 -8.17 0.16 -12.35
N SER A 159 -9.15 0.89 -11.81
CA SER A 159 -9.27 1.13 -10.36
C SER A 159 -9.87 -0.08 -9.66
N ILE A 160 -9.06 -0.76 -8.84
CA ILE A 160 -9.47 -1.88 -8.00
C ILE A 160 -9.67 -1.38 -6.57
N ALA A 161 -10.81 -1.73 -5.98
CA ALA A 161 -11.20 -1.35 -4.61
C ALA A 161 -11.09 0.16 -4.34
N LYS A 162 -11.44 0.97 -5.35
CA LYS A 162 -11.40 2.45 -5.34
C LYS A 162 -10.02 3.06 -5.00
N LYS A 163 -8.93 2.31 -5.08
CA LYS A 163 -7.61 2.81 -4.61
C LYS A 163 -6.42 2.39 -5.46
N PHE A 164 -6.39 1.13 -5.89
CA PHE A 164 -5.23 0.55 -6.54
C PHE A 164 -5.40 0.60 -8.05
N GLY A 165 -4.42 1.15 -8.75
CA GLY A 165 -4.35 1.02 -10.20
C GLY A 165 -3.77 -0.33 -10.56
N MET A 166 -4.51 -1.16 -11.28
CA MET A 166 -4.02 -2.38 -11.91
C MET A 166 -4.00 -2.18 -13.41
N ARG A 167 -2.95 -2.66 -14.09
CA ARG A 167 -2.90 -2.57 -15.55
C ARG A 167 -3.96 -3.49 -16.16
N LYS A 168 -4.59 -3.05 -17.26
CA LYS A 168 -5.72 -3.77 -17.88
C LYS A 168 -5.35 -5.21 -18.28
N GLU A 169 -4.12 -5.43 -18.73
CA GLU A 169 -3.59 -6.75 -19.09
C GLU A 169 -3.44 -7.72 -17.90
N ASP A 170 -3.42 -7.22 -16.66
CA ASP A 170 -3.35 -8.06 -15.46
C ASP A 170 -4.74 -8.53 -14.98
N ILE A 171 -5.83 -7.94 -15.49
CA ILE A 171 -7.21 -8.32 -15.09
C ILE A 171 -7.53 -9.80 -15.40
N PRO A 172 -7.19 -10.37 -16.58
CA PRO A 172 -7.35 -11.80 -16.81
C PRO A 172 -6.53 -12.67 -15.83
N VAL A 173 -5.34 -12.20 -15.44
CA VAL A 173 -4.48 -12.89 -14.48
C VAL A 173 -5.10 -12.86 -13.08
N LEU A 174 -5.68 -11.73 -12.68
CA LEU A 174 -6.45 -11.59 -11.45
C LEU A 174 -7.59 -12.61 -11.40
N VAL A 175 -8.47 -12.61 -12.40
CA VAL A 175 -9.61 -13.54 -12.46
C VAL A 175 -9.14 -15.00 -12.41
N LYS A 176 -8.13 -15.36 -13.20
CA LYS A 176 -7.59 -16.73 -13.24
C LYS A 176 -6.95 -17.15 -11.92
N THR A 177 -6.25 -16.24 -11.23
CA THR A 177 -5.58 -16.51 -9.96
C THR A 177 -6.59 -16.64 -8.82
N SER A 178 -7.70 -15.89 -8.89
CA SER A 178 -8.74 -15.93 -7.87
C SER A 178 -9.68 -17.14 -7.98
N ARG A 179 -9.94 -17.63 -9.20
CA ARG A 179 -10.95 -18.67 -9.45
C ARG A 179 -10.78 -19.95 -8.61
N PRO A 180 -9.57 -20.51 -8.40
CA PRO A 180 -9.41 -21.72 -7.58
C PRO A 180 -9.84 -21.56 -6.13
N TRP A 181 -9.96 -20.32 -5.63
CA TRP A 181 -10.32 -20.03 -4.24
C TRP A 181 -11.82 -19.87 -4.01
N ALA A 182 -12.63 -19.98 -5.06
CA ALA A 182 -14.08 -19.87 -4.95
C ALA A 182 -14.64 -20.93 -3.99
N GLY A 183 -15.33 -20.47 -2.94
CA GLY A 183 -15.93 -21.33 -1.91
C GLY A 183 -14.97 -21.92 -0.89
N ILE A 184 -13.67 -21.61 -0.97
CA ILE A 184 -12.62 -22.15 -0.08
C ILE A 184 -11.63 -21.11 0.46
N SER A 185 -11.76 -19.84 0.09
CA SER A 185 -11.08 -18.75 0.79
C SER A 185 -11.47 -18.76 2.27
N VAL A 186 -10.60 -18.26 3.16
CA VAL A 186 -10.87 -18.13 4.61
C VAL A 186 -12.25 -17.52 4.88
#